data_AF-A0A1C7NG24-F1
#
_entry.id   AF-A0A1C7NG24-F1
#
_cell.length_a   1.000
_cell.length_b   1.000
_cell.length_c   1.000
_cell.angle_alpha   90.00
_cell.angle_beta   90.00
_cell.angle_gamma   90.00
#
_symmetry.space_group_name_H-M   'P 1'
#
loop_
_entity.id
_entity.type
_entity.pdbx_description
1 polymer ?
#
loop_
_entity_poly.entity_id
_entity_poly.type
_entity_poly.pdbx_seq_one_letter_code
_entity_poly.pdbx_strand_id
1 'polypeptide(L)' 'MFFCFTFGIDRFKRKSGHSVWHCPNCQANDVYLIKSNQCFTFCFVPLIPLGGSKKLYECQTCGWLNVQQPNY' A
#
# COMPACT_ATOMS: atom_id res chain seq x y z
N MET A 1 24.38 -23.78 -18.20
CA MET A 1 23.16 -23.60 -17.38
C MET A 1 23.13 -22.16 -16.91
N PHE A 2 22.44 -21.27 -17.62
CA PHE A 2 22.33 -19.87 -17.25
C PHE A 2 21.28 -19.75 -16.15
N PHE A 3 21.71 -19.58 -14.90
CA PHE A 3 20.81 -19.12 -13.85
C PHE A 3 20.56 -17.63 -14.09
N CYS A 4 19.45 -17.30 -14.75
CA CYS A 4 18.94 -15.94 -14.77
C CYS A 4 18.44 -15.59 -13.37
N PHE A 5 19.33 -15.07 -12.53
CA PHE A 5 18.94 -14.47 -11.26
C PHE A 5 18.20 -13.16 -11.56
N THR A 6 16.88 -13.18 -11.42
CA THR A 6 16.06 -11.96 -11.51
C THR A 6 16.00 -11.31 -10.13
N PHE A 7 16.46 -10.06 -10.06
CA PHE A 7 16.33 -9.23 -8.86
C PHE A 7 15.24 -8.18 -9.12
N GLY A 8 14.34 -7.99 -8.17
CA GLY A 8 13.25 -7.03 -8.30
C GLY A 8 12.85 -6.44 -6.95
N ILE A 9 12.28 -5.24 -6.96
CA ILE A 9 11.66 -4.63 -5.79
C ILE A 9 10.16 -4.65 -6.04
N ASP A 10 9.43 -5.45 -5.27
CA ASP A 10 7.98 -5.54 -5.36
C ASP A 10 7.29 -4.67 -4.31
N ARG A 11 6.18 -4.05 -4.68
CA ARG A 11 5.39 -3.18 -3.81
C ARG A 11 4.09 -3.87 -3.45
N PHE A 12 4.03 -4.42 -2.24
CA PHE A 12 2.81 -5.02 -1.71
C PHE A 12 1.94 -3.95 -1.06
N LYS A 13 0.77 -3.70 -1.65
CA LYS A 13 -0.31 -2.95 -1.01
C LYS A 13 -1.24 -3.92 -0.30
N ARG A 14 -1.42 -3.77 1.00
CA ARG A 14 -2.46 -4.48 1.76
C ARG A 14 -3.46 -3.48 2.31
N LYS A 15 -4.74 -3.66 2.01
CA LYS A 15 -5.82 -2.99 2.75
C LYS A 15 -5.78 -3.51 4.18
N SER A 16 -5.64 -2.62 5.14
CA SER A 16 -5.49 -2.93 6.56
C SER A 16 -6.60 -2.23 7.32
N GLY A 17 -7.71 -2.93 7.53
CA GLY A 17 -8.72 -2.56 8.51
C GLY A 17 -10.09 -2.20 7.96
N HIS A 18 -11.09 -2.48 8.80
CA HIS A 18 -12.53 -2.26 8.66
C HIS A 18 -12.97 -0.81 8.93
N SER A 19 -12.03 0.09 9.20
CA SER A 19 -12.29 1.49 9.52
C SER A 19 -12.49 2.26 8.22
N VAL A 20 -13.72 2.76 8.05
CA VAL A 20 -14.12 3.57 6.92
C VAL A 20 -14.12 5.03 7.36
N TRP A 21 -13.36 5.86 6.66
CA TRP A 21 -13.25 7.29 6.90
C TRP A 21 -14.01 8.07 5.78
N HIS A 22 -14.54 9.25 6.13
CA HIS A 22 -15.23 10.20 5.24
C HIS A 22 -14.33 11.06 4.33
N CYS A 23 -14.29 10.78 3.02
CA CYS A 23 -13.36 11.48 2.13
C CYS A 23 -13.55 13.01 2.12
N PRO A 24 -12.49 13.83 2.36
CA PRO A 24 -12.62 15.30 2.29
C PRO A 24 -12.86 15.82 0.87
N ASN A 25 -12.59 15.00 -0.16
CA ASN A 25 -12.73 15.37 -1.56
C ASN A 25 -14.13 15.08 -2.12
N CYS A 26 -14.71 13.92 -1.80
CA CYS A 26 -16.00 13.49 -2.36
C CYS A 26 -17.11 13.28 -1.32
N GLN A 27 -16.82 13.49 -0.04
CA GLN A 27 -17.74 13.29 1.08
C GLN A 27 -18.32 11.86 1.20
N ALA A 28 -17.75 10.90 0.48
CA ALA A 28 -18.13 9.49 0.60
C ALA A 28 -17.40 8.85 1.80
N ASN A 29 -18.11 8.00 2.55
CA ASN A 29 -17.53 7.15 3.58
C ASN A 29 -16.92 5.92 2.91
N ASP A 30 -15.79 6.10 2.25
CA ASP A 30 -15.15 5.07 1.42
C ASP A 30 -13.61 5.18 1.44
N VAL A 31 -13.06 5.85 2.47
CA VAL A 31 -11.63 5.93 2.68
C VAL A 31 -11.18 4.75 3.54
N TYR A 32 -10.14 4.05 3.09
CA TYR A 32 -9.57 2.88 3.75
C TYR A 32 -8.07 3.05 3.96
N LEU A 33 -7.54 2.37 4.97
CA LEU A 33 -6.11 2.37 5.25
C LEU A 33 -5.43 1.29 4.43
N ILE A 34 -4.42 1.71 3.68
CA ILE A 34 -3.56 0.87 2.86
C ILE A 34 -2.17 0.89 3.46
N LYS A 35 -1.67 -0.28 3.81
CA LYS A 35 -0.30 -0.49 4.21
C LYS A 35 0.50 -0.87 2.97
N SER A 36 1.36 0.05 2.52
CA SER A 36 2.31 -0.19 1.43
C SER A 36 3.64 -0.63 2.00
N ASN A 37 4.01 -1.88 1.72
CA ASN A 37 5.30 -2.45 2.07
C ASN A 37 6.12 -2.70 0.80
N GLN A 38 7.43 -2.44 0.86
CA GLN A 38 8.36 -2.80 -0.21
C GLN A 38 9.16 -4.03 0.21
N CYS A 39 9.12 -5.07 -0.62
CA CYS A 39 9.87 -6.30 -0.41
C CYS A 39 10.88 -6.49 -1.53
N PHE A 40 12.12 -6.81 -1.17
CA PHE A 40 13.10 -7.32 -2.12
C PHE A 40 12.70 -8.71 -2.54
N THR A 41 12.59 -8.92 -3.84
CA THR A 41 12.35 -10.20 -4.46
C THR A 41 13.62 -10.66 -5.17
N PHE A 42 14.05 -11.88 -4.88
CA PHE A 42 15.17 -12.55 -5.55
C PHE A 42 14.65 -13.85 -6.12
N CYS A 43 14.81 -14.06 -7.44
CA CYS A 43 14.25 -15.22 -8.13
C CYS A 43 12.77 -15.46 -7.80
N PHE A 44 11.96 -14.40 -7.81
CA PHE A 44 10.52 -14.44 -7.46
C PHE A 44 10.19 -14.81 -6.01
N VAL A 45 11.18 -14.97 -5.14
CA VAL A 45 10.99 -15.18 -3.70
C VAL A 45 11.16 -13.86 -2.96
N PRO A 46 10.15 -13.35 -2.22
CA PRO A 46 10.32 -12.18 -1.37
C PRO A 46 11.22 -12.53 -0.18
N LEU A 47 12.45 -12.01 -0.14
CA LEU A 47 13.45 -12.36 0.87
C LEU A 47 13.51 -11.34 2.02
N ILE A 48 13.62 -10.05 1.70
CA ILE A 48 13.93 -9.00 2.70
C ILE A 48 12.97 -7.82 2.53
N PRO A 49 12.23 -7.40 3.57
CA PRO A 49 11.50 -6.13 3.53
C PRO A 49 12.50 -4.98 3.46
N LEU A 50 12.50 -4.22 2.36
CA LEU A 50 13.48 -3.16 2.07
C LEU A 50 13.14 -1.81 2.68
N GLY A 51 11.97 -1.66 3.31
CA GLY A 51 11.53 -0.36 3.79
C GLY A 51 10.46 -0.42 4.86
N GLY A 52 10.34 0.69 5.57
CA GLY A 52 9.28 0.91 6.55
C GLY A 52 7.90 0.86 5.90
N SER A 53 6.95 0.25 6.61
CA SER A 53 5.56 0.20 6.15
C SER A 53 4.96 1.60 6.10
N LYS A 54 4.62 2.08 4.91
CA LYS A 54 3.92 3.36 4.76
C LYS A 54 2.42 3.12 4.92
N LYS A 55 1.80 3.83 5.84
CA LYS A 55 0.34 3.90 5.96
C LYS A 55 -0.15 4.99 5.02
N LEU A 56 -1.08 4.64 4.15
CA LEU A 56 -1.74 5.52 3.20
C LEU A 56 -3.25 5.39 3.42
N TYR A 57 -3.99 6.45 3.18
CA TYR A 57 -5.44 6.48 3.22
C TYR A 57 -5.92 6.71 1.80
N GLU A 58 -6.71 5.79 1.26
CA GLU A 58 -7.19 5.85 -0.12
C GLU A 58 -8.72 5.78 -0.14
N CYS A 59 -9.35 6.73 -0.82
CA CYS A 59 -10.78 6.70 -1.12
C CYS A 59 -11.06 5.79 -2.33
N GLN A 60 -11.94 4.80 -2.18
CA GLN A 60 -12.33 3.93 -3.30
C GLN A 60 -13.24 4.63 -4.32
N THR A 61 -13.99 5.65 -3.90
CA THR A 61 -14.93 6.36 -4.79
C THR A 61 -14.22 7.33 -5.74
N CYS A 62 -13.31 8.15 -5.22
CA CYS A 62 -12.67 9.23 -6.00
C CYS A 62 -11.16 9.07 -6.18
N GLY A 63 -10.55 8.03 -5.60
CA GLY A 63 -9.09 7.80 -5.71
C GLY A 63 -8.23 8.77 -4.89
N TRP A 64 -8.83 9.56 -3.99
CA TRP A 64 -8.07 10.45 -3.10
C TRP A 64 -7.10 9.66 -2.24
N LEU A 65 -5.82 10.06 -2.21
CA LEU A 65 -4.76 9.33 -1.53
C LEU A 65 -3.92 10.27 -0.65
N ASN A 66 -3.77 9.96 0.63
CA ASN A 66 -3.01 10.77 1.58
C ASN A 66 -2.22 9.91 2.58
N VAL A 67 -1.11 10.43 3.10
CA VAL A 67 -0.30 9.78 4.13
C VAL A 67 -0.85 10.07 5.53
N GLN A 68 -1.50 11.22 5.70
CA GLN A 68 -2.12 11.61 6.97
C GLN A 68 -3.51 11.02 7.10
N GLN A 69 -3.86 10.63 8.32
CA GLN A 69 -5.23 10.22 8.63
C GLN A 69 -6.16 11.41 8.39
N PRO A 70 -7.24 11.24 7.62
CA PRO A 70 -8.25 12.29 7.54
C PRO A 70 -8.88 12.45 8.93
N ASN A 71 -8.73 13.63 9.52
CA ASN A 71 -9.43 14.00 10.74
C ASN A 71 -10.90 14.26 10.38
N TYR A 72 -11.80 13.64 11.13
CA TYR A 72 -13.18 14.15 11.32
C TYR A 72 -13.23 14.80 12.68
#